data_AF-A0A2T0HNJ6-F1
#
_entry.id   AF-A0A2T0HNJ6-F1
#
_cell.length_a   1.000
_cell.length_b   1.000
_cell.length_c   1.000
_cell.angle_alpha   90.00
_cell.angle_beta   90.00
_cell.angle_gamma   90.00
#
_symmetry.space_group_name_H-M   'P 1'
#
loop_
_entity.id
_entity.type
_entity.pdbx_description
1 polymer ?
#
loop_
_entity_poly.entity_id
_entity_poly.type
_entity_poly.pdbx_seq_one_letter_code
_entity_poly.pdbx_strand_id
1 'polypeptide(L)'
;MFKQTLGAVALAMAFCGWVSAEEVKIGFLVKQAEEPWFQTEWAFAEKAGKEHGFTVIKIAVPDGEKTLSAIDSLAANGAKGFVICPPDVSLGPAIVAKAKVNGLKVMAVDDRFVDAKGNFMEDVPYLGMAAFEVGQKQGAAMAAEAKKRGWDWKDTYAVINTFNELDTGKKRTDG
;
A
#
# COMPACT_ATOMS: atom_id res chain seq x y z
N MET A 1 71.56 42.23 -4.20
CA MET A 1 70.44 41.38 -4.66
C MET A 1 70.23 40.27 -3.65
N PHE A 2 69.30 40.45 -2.70
CA PHE A 2 68.88 39.40 -1.77
C PHE A 2 67.35 39.33 -1.85
N LYS A 3 66.84 38.15 -2.25
CA LYS A 3 65.42 37.88 -2.47
C LYS A 3 64.69 37.81 -1.13
N GLN A 4 63.62 38.59 -0.97
CA GLN A 4 62.64 38.38 0.10
C GLN A 4 61.65 37.30 -0.33
N THR A 5 61.53 36.26 0.49
CA THR A 5 60.48 35.24 0.46
C THR A 5 59.65 35.38 1.74
N LEU A 6 58.45 35.93 1.62
CA LEU A 6 57.30 35.74 2.51
C LEU A 6 56.15 35.38 1.56
N GLY A 7 55.42 34.28 1.64
CA GLY A 7 54.93 33.57 2.82
C GLY A 7 53.43 33.40 2.59
N ALA A 8 53.03 32.44 1.75
CA ALA A 8 51.61 32.16 1.47
C ALA A 8 51.13 31.05 2.41
N VAL A 9 50.33 31.43 3.40
CA VAL A 9 49.61 30.50 4.28
C VAL A 9 48.48 29.86 3.47
N ALA A 10 48.59 28.56 3.20
CA ALA A 10 47.54 27.78 2.58
C ALA A 10 46.45 27.48 3.62
N LEU A 11 45.28 28.10 3.46
CA LEU A 11 44.08 27.82 4.24
C LEU A 11 43.45 26.51 3.71
N ALA A 12 43.72 25.40 4.38
CA ALA A 12 43.01 24.15 4.12
C ALA A 12 41.59 24.25 4.69
N MET A 13 40.63 24.69 3.86
CA MET A 13 39.22 24.57 4.20
C MET A 13 38.82 23.09 4.17
N ALA A 14 38.56 22.54 5.35
CA ALA A 14 37.93 21.25 5.53
C ALA A 14 36.54 21.29 4.88
N PHE A 15 36.37 20.54 3.79
CA PHE A 15 35.06 20.16 3.28
C PHE A 15 34.40 19.22 4.30
N CYS A 16 33.74 19.77 5.31
CA CYS A 16 32.65 19.07 5.98
C CYS A 16 31.54 18.91 4.95
N GLY A 17 31.56 17.79 4.23
CA GLY A 17 30.41 17.34 3.46
C GLY A 17 29.23 17.24 4.41
N TRP A 18 28.26 18.13 4.23
CA TRP A 18 26.93 17.94 4.78
C TRP A 18 26.38 16.68 4.13
N VAL A 19 26.52 15.54 4.81
CA VAL A 19 25.76 14.34 4.48
C VAL A 19 24.31 14.70 4.79
N SER A 20 23.59 15.20 3.80
CA SER A 20 22.14 15.25 3.86
C SER A 20 21.68 13.83 4.11
N ALA A 21 20.96 13.59 5.20
CA ALA A 21 20.29 12.31 5.42
C ALA A 21 19.47 12.00 4.16
N GLU A 22 19.69 10.82 3.58
CA GLU A 22 18.96 10.39 2.39
C GLU A 22 17.47 10.37 2.74
N GLU A 23 16.66 11.14 2.01
CA GLU A 23 15.22 11.21 2.24
C GLU A 23 14.60 9.82 2.11
N VAL A 24 13.92 9.34 3.16
CA VAL A 24 13.27 8.03 3.14
C VAL A 24 12.12 8.08 2.15
N LYS A 25 12.06 7.12 1.22
CA LYS A 25 10.97 6.96 0.27
C LYS A 25 10.24 5.64 0.51
N ILE A 26 8.91 5.68 0.48
CA ILE A 26 8.04 4.53 0.68
C ILE A 26 7.02 4.48 -0.47
N GLY A 27 6.89 3.33 -1.12
CA GLY A 27 5.87 3.12 -2.15
C GLY A 27 4.47 2.92 -1.56
N PHE A 28 3.44 3.38 -2.26
CA PHE A 28 2.05 3.02 -1.98
C PHE A 28 1.37 2.60 -3.28
N LEU A 29 1.18 1.29 -3.43
CA LEU A 29 0.72 0.63 -4.66
C LEU A 29 -0.75 0.24 -4.52
N VAL A 30 -1.60 0.65 -5.46
CA VAL A 30 -3.05 0.37 -5.40
C VAL A 30 -3.56 -0.20 -6.72
N LYS A 31 -4.45 -1.21 -6.65
CA LYS A 31 -5.01 -1.89 -7.81
C LYS A 31 -5.92 -1.03 -8.69
N GLN A 32 -6.64 -0.06 -8.11
CA GLN A 32 -7.68 0.72 -8.79
C GLN A 32 -7.59 2.20 -8.40
N ALA A 33 -6.60 2.92 -8.94
CA ALA A 33 -6.32 4.31 -8.58
C ALA A 33 -7.48 5.29 -8.89
N GLU A 34 -8.42 4.89 -9.74
CA GLU A 34 -9.64 5.61 -10.04
C GLU A 34 -10.66 5.59 -8.88
N GLU A 35 -10.60 4.62 -7.97
CA GLU A 35 -11.55 4.54 -6.87
C GLU A 35 -11.23 5.59 -5.78
N PRO A 36 -12.25 6.33 -5.30
CA PRO A 36 -12.08 7.28 -4.21
C PRO A 36 -11.51 6.68 -2.92
N TRP A 37 -11.72 5.37 -2.70
CA TRP A 37 -11.12 4.63 -1.59
C TRP A 37 -9.59 4.75 -1.61
N PHE A 38 -8.96 4.32 -2.70
CA PHE A 38 -7.51 4.33 -2.85
C PHE A 38 -6.94 5.76 -2.97
N GLN A 39 -7.69 6.70 -3.54
CA GLN A 39 -7.30 8.12 -3.53
C GLN A 39 -7.22 8.68 -2.09
N THR A 40 -8.14 8.25 -1.23
CA THR A 40 -8.14 8.63 0.19
C THR A 40 -6.95 8.00 0.90
N GLU A 41 -6.67 6.72 0.68
CA GLU A 41 -5.48 6.07 1.25
C GLU A 41 -4.19 6.81 0.87
N TRP A 42 -4.03 7.15 -0.41
CA TRP A 42 -2.90 7.94 -0.87
C TRP A 42 -2.79 9.32 -0.20
N ALA A 43 -3.90 10.04 -0.05
CA ALA A 43 -3.90 11.34 0.61
C ALA A 43 -3.46 11.23 2.08
N PHE A 44 -3.89 10.18 2.79
CA PHE A 44 -3.48 9.95 4.18
C PHE A 44 -2.06 9.41 4.29
N ALA A 45 -1.58 8.61 3.34
CA ALA A 45 -0.19 8.21 3.26
C ALA A 45 0.73 9.43 3.07
N GLU A 46 0.37 10.36 2.18
CA GLU A 46 1.11 11.62 1.99
C GLU A 46 1.10 12.50 3.24
N LYS A 47 -0.03 12.53 3.96
CA LYS A 47 -0.10 13.22 5.26
C LYS A 47 0.88 12.60 6.26
N ALA A 48 0.93 11.27 6.36
CA ALA A 48 1.87 10.57 7.22
C ALA A 48 3.33 10.82 6.81
N GLY A 49 3.61 10.88 5.50
CA GLY A 49 4.93 11.24 4.98
C GLY A 49 5.38 12.63 5.42
N LYS A 50 4.48 13.62 5.34
CA LYS A 50 4.74 14.98 5.84
C LYS A 50 4.97 15.03 7.36
N GLU A 51 4.20 14.26 8.12
CA GLU A 51 4.27 14.22 9.58
C GLU A 51 5.55 13.54 10.08
N HIS A 52 6.01 12.50 9.40
CA HIS A 52 7.12 11.64 9.86
C HIS A 52 8.40 11.78 9.03
N GLY A 53 8.45 12.68 8.04
CA GLY A 53 9.66 12.99 7.29
C GLY A 53 10.06 11.94 6.25
N PHE A 54 9.10 11.39 5.51
CA PHE A 54 9.35 10.52 4.36
C PHE A 54 8.49 10.91 3.15
N THR A 55 8.94 10.56 1.95
CA THR A 55 8.19 10.78 0.71
C THR A 55 7.42 9.52 0.31
N VAL A 56 6.20 9.70 -0.18
CA VAL A 56 5.35 8.61 -0.72
C VAL A 56 5.46 8.57 -2.24
N ILE A 57 5.80 7.40 -2.79
CA ILE A 57 5.76 7.13 -4.23
C ILE A 57 4.45 6.39 -4.54
N LYS A 58 3.48 7.11 -5.10
CA LYS A 58 2.15 6.57 -5.45
C LYS A 58 2.19 5.89 -6.82
N ILE A 59 1.78 4.62 -6.91
CA ILE A 59 1.80 3.86 -8.17
C ILE A 59 0.51 3.06 -8.33
N ALA A 60 -0.13 3.15 -9.49
CA ALA A 60 -1.25 2.29 -9.85
C ALA A 60 -0.73 0.92 -10.35
N VAL A 61 -1.27 -0.17 -9.83
CA VAL A 61 -0.87 -1.55 -10.16
C VAL A 61 -2.10 -2.41 -10.52
N PRO A 62 -2.78 -2.13 -11.65
CA PRO A 62 -4.04 -2.80 -12.00
C PRO A 62 -3.89 -4.26 -12.45
N ASP A 63 -2.65 -4.74 -12.63
CA ASP A 63 -2.36 -6.11 -13.06
C ASP A 63 -1.00 -6.58 -12.51
N GLY A 64 -0.72 -7.89 -12.65
CA GLY A 64 0.49 -8.51 -12.11
C GLY A 64 1.79 -8.01 -12.76
N GLU A 65 1.78 -7.73 -14.06
CA GLU A 65 2.96 -7.22 -14.77
C GLU A 65 3.36 -5.83 -14.25
N LYS A 66 2.39 -4.92 -14.14
CA LYS A 66 2.60 -3.59 -13.58
C LYS A 66 2.96 -3.65 -12.11
N THR A 67 2.41 -4.60 -11.36
CA THR A 67 2.80 -4.82 -9.95
C THR A 67 4.28 -5.11 -9.82
N LEU A 68 4.79 -6.11 -10.54
CA LEU A 68 6.19 -6.51 -10.43
C LEU A 68 7.13 -5.44 -10.99
N SER A 69 6.74 -4.76 -12.06
CA SER A 69 7.51 -3.65 -12.65
C SER A 69 7.55 -2.42 -11.72
N ALA A 70 6.46 -2.15 -10.99
CA ALA A 70 6.42 -1.08 -10.00
C ALA A 70 7.40 -1.32 -8.84
N ILE A 71 7.55 -2.57 -8.40
CA ILE A 71 8.52 -2.94 -7.35
C ILE A 71 9.95 -2.68 -7.82
N ASP A 72 10.29 -2.97 -9.07
CA ASP A 72 11.59 -2.64 -9.66
C ASP A 72 11.80 -1.12 -9.75
N SER A 73 10.76 -0.39 -10.17
CA SER A 73 10.80 1.08 -10.21
C SER A 73 11.03 1.69 -8.82
N LEU A 74 10.37 1.17 -7.79
CA LEU A 74 10.58 1.60 -6.40
C LEU A 74 12.02 1.39 -5.96
N ALA A 75 12.59 0.21 -6.24
CA ALA A 75 13.98 -0.10 -5.93
C ALA A 75 14.95 0.87 -6.62
N ALA A 76 14.74 1.12 -7.93
CA ALA A 76 15.53 2.06 -8.70
C ALA A 76 15.41 3.50 -8.18
N ASN A 77 14.28 3.86 -7.58
CA ASN A 77 14.05 5.18 -6.97
C ASN A 77 14.58 5.32 -5.53
N GLY A 78 15.20 4.27 -4.98
CA GLY A 78 15.77 4.26 -3.63
C GLY A 78 14.73 4.11 -2.52
N ALA A 79 13.54 3.61 -2.83
CA ALA A 79 12.55 3.29 -1.80
C ALA A 79 13.10 2.26 -0.81
N LYS A 80 12.66 2.34 0.45
CA LYS A 80 13.06 1.38 1.50
C LYS A 80 12.00 0.30 1.76
N GLY A 81 10.81 0.48 1.19
CA GLY A 81 9.71 -0.46 1.27
C GLY A 81 8.44 0.09 0.62
N PHE A 82 7.36 -0.68 0.68
CA PHE A 82 6.07 -0.28 0.14
C PHE A 82 4.89 -0.94 0.86
N VAL A 83 3.77 -0.22 0.82
CA VAL A 83 2.43 -0.73 1.12
C VAL A 83 1.74 -1.07 -0.21
N ILE A 84 0.99 -2.16 -0.26
CA ILE A 84 0.31 -2.59 -1.49
C ILE A 84 -1.08 -3.18 -1.23
N CYS A 85 -2.06 -2.69 -1.98
CA CYS A 85 -3.29 -3.43 -2.29
C CYS A 85 -3.10 -4.12 -3.65
N PRO A 86 -2.84 -5.44 -3.70
CA PRO A 86 -2.53 -6.13 -4.94
C PRO A 86 -3.77 -6.24 -5.85
N PRO A 87 -3.60 -6.30 -7.18
CA PRO A 87 -4.72 -6.60 -8.09
C PRO A 87 -5.17 -8.06 -8.01
N ASP A 88 -4.32 -8.94 -7.48
CA ASP A 88 -4.59 -10.36 -7.27
C ASP A 88 -3.81 -10.83 -6.03
N VAL A 89 -4.53 -11.39 -5.05
CA VAL A 89 -3.96 -11.86 -3.78
C VAL A 89 -2.97 -13.01 -3.93
N SER A 90 -3.06 -13.78 -5.03
CA SER A 90 -2.16 -14.90 -5.34
C SER A 90 -0.78 -14.44 -5.81
N LEU A 91 -0.60 -13.14 -6.11
CA LEU A 91 0.71 -12.56 -6.43
C LEU A 91 1.62 -12.44 -5.20
N GLY A 92 1.12 -12.68 -3.99
CA GLY A 92 1.84 -12.55 -2.73
C GLY A 92 3.26 -13.13 -2.74
N PRO A 93 3.45 -14.41 -3.12
CA PRO A 93 4.79 -15.02 -3.19
C PRO A 93 5.75 -14.30 -4.15
N ALA A 94 5.25 -13.87 -5.32
CA ALA A 94 6.05 -13.15 -6.30
C ALA A 94 6.43 -11.74 -5.81
N ILE A 95 5.48 -11.03 -5.18
CA ILE A 95 5.70 -9.72 -4.59
C ILE A 95 6.75 -9.79 -3.48
N VAL A 96 6.63 -10.75 -2.55
CA VAL A 96 7.58 -10.93 -1.44
C VAL A 96 8.96 -11.32 -1.95
N ALA A 97 9.05 -12.23 -2.92
CA ALA A 97 10.32 -12.60 -3.54
C ALA A 97 11.01 -11.41 -4.20
N LYS A 98 10.26 -10.62 -4.98
CA LYS A 98 10.76 -9.43 -5.65
C LYS A 98 11.21 -8.35 -4.66
N ALA A 99 10.42 -8.10 -3.63
CA ALA A 99 10.76 -7.18 -2.54
C ALA A 99 12.05 -7.59 -1.84
N LYS A 100 12.22 -8.89 -1.54
CA LYS A 100 13.42 -9.43 -0.90
C LYS A 100 14.67 -9.25 -1.76
N VAL A 101 14.59 -9.54 -3.07
CA VAL A 101 15.70 -9.34 -4.01
C VAL A 101 16.12 -7.87 -4.05
N ASN A 102 15.15 -6.95 -4.00
CA ASN A 102 15.38 -5.51 -4.04
C ASN A 102 15.65 -4.89 -2.65
N GLY A 103 15.70 -5.68 -1.58
CA GLY A 103 15.93 -5.16 -0.21
C GLY A 103 14.79 -4.30 0.34
N LEU A 104 13.57 -4.41 -0.21
CA LEU A 104 12.40 -3.64 0.16
C LEU A 104 11.59 -4.33 1.25
N LYS A 105 11.10 -3.56 2.23
CA LYS A 105 10.04 -4.01 3.16
C LYS A 105 8.69 -4.01 2.45
N VAL A 106 7.79 -4.92 2.84
CA VAL A 106 6.45 -5.04 2.26
C VAL A 106 5.38 -5.15 3.36
N MET A 107 4.25 -4.49 3.14
CA MET A 107 3.01 -4.62 3.92
C MET A 107 1.84 -4.67 2.94
N ALA A 108 0.87 -5.56 3.20
CA ALA A 108 -0.37 -5.61 2.45
C ALA A 108 -1.44 -4.71 3.10
N VAL A 109 -2.23 -4.02 2.28
CA VAL A 109 -3.42 -3.27 2.70
C VAL A 109 -4.65 -3.74 1.92
N ASP A 110 -5.81 -3.77 2.57
CA ASP A 110 -7.11 -4.23 2.08
C ASP A 110 -7.17 -5.73 1.72
N ASP A 111 -6.39 -6.15 0.74
CA ASP A 111 -6.43 -7.47 0.13
C ASP A 111 -5.24 -8.30 0.61
N ARG A 112 -5.53 -9.29 1.46
CA ARG A 112 -4.51 -10.12 2.11
C ARG A 112 -3.91 -11.12 1.15
N PHE A 113 -2.57 -11.21 1.12
CA PHE A 113 -1.87 -12.18 0.28
C PHE A 113 -2.19 -13.63 0.66
N VAL A 114 -2.20 -14.49 -0.36
CA VAL A 114 -2.30 -15.94 -0.21
C VAL A 114 -1.12 -16.63 -0.88
N ASP A 115 -0.73 -17.79 -0.35
CA ASP A 115 0.25 -18.68 -0.96
C ASP A 115 -0.36 -19.47 -2.14
N ALA A 116 0.45 -20.30 -2.79
CA ALA A 116 0.02 -21.13 -3.92
C ALA A 116 -1.07 -22.16 -3.57
N LYS A 117 -1.36 -22.38 -2.28
CA LYS A 117 -2.42 -23.27 -1.77
C LYS A 117 -3.64 -22.48 -1.30
N GLY A 118 -3.61 -21.14 -1.39
CA GLY A 118 -4.68 -20.26 -0.90
C GLY A 118 -4.61 -19.96 0.60
N ASN A 119 -3.55 -20.35 1.32
CA ASN A 119 -3.40 -19.99 2.73
C ASN A 119 -2.89 -18.56 2.86
N PHE A 120 -3.34 -17.83 3.88
CA PHE A 120 -2.80 -16.49 4.13
C PHE A 120 -1.31 -16.52 4.45
N MET A 121 -0.61 -15.53 3.89
CA MET A 121 0.80 -15.30 4.21
C MET A 121 0.92 -14.52 5.52
N GLU A 122 0.92 -15.23 6.65
CA GLU A 122 0.93 -14.66 8.01
C GLU A 122 2.23 -13.90 8.37
N ASP A 123 3.30 -14.10 7.60
CA ASP A 123 4.59 -13.42 7.77
C ASP A 123 4.64 -12.02 7.13
N VAL A 124 3.65 -11.67 6.32
CA VAL A 124 3.50 -10.33 5.73
C VAL A 124 2.55 -9.51 6.60
N PRO A 125 3.00 -8.35 7.14
CA PRO A 125 2.13 -7.44 7.85
C PRO A 125 0.92 -7.07 6.99
N TYR A 126 -0.27 -7.14 7.57
CA TYR A 126 -1.53 -6.90 6.88
C TYR A 126 -2.41 -5.94 7.67
N LEU A 127 -2.97 -4.94 6.98
CA LEU A 127 -4.00 -4.06 7.50
C LEU A 127 -5.25 -4.17 6.61
N GLY A 128 -6.39 -4.49 7.22
CA GLY A 128 -7.67 -4.54 6.52
C GLY A 128 -8.81 -4.09 7.40
N MET A 129 -9.99 -3.95 6.82
CA MET A 129 -11.21 -3.65 7.56
C MET A 129 -11.78 -4.90 8.24
N ALA A 130 -12.62 -4.70 9.26
CA ALA A 130 -13.44 -5.74 9.87
C ALA A 130 -14.59 -6.16 8.92
N ALA A 131 -14.22 -6.80 7.81
CA ALA A 131 -15.08 -7.04 6.64
C ALA A 131 -16.42 -7.72 6.99
N PHE A 132 -16.38 -8.74 7.87
CA PHE A 132 -17.59 -9.46 8.28
C PHE A 132 -18.57 -8.58 9.07
N GLU A 133 -18.06 -7.81 10.04
CA GLU A 133 -18.90 -6.89 10.82
C GLU A 133 -19.48 -5.76 9.96
N VAL A 134 -18.73 -5.32 8.94
CA VAL A 134 -19.23 -4.36 7.94
C VAL A 134 -20.38 -5.00 7.14
N GLY A 135 -20.25 -6.25 6.72
CA GLY A 135 -21.32 -7.03 6.09
C GLY A 135 -22.58 -7.09 6.96
N GLN A 136 -22.42 -7.49 8.22
CA GLN A 136 -23.54 -7.55 9.18
C GLN A 136 -24.26 -6.20 9.31
N LYS A 137 -23.49 -5.10 9.38
CA LYS A 137 -24.05 -3.75 9.43
C LYS A 137 -24.77 -3.37 8.13
N GLN A 138 -24.27 -3.78 6.98
CA GLN A 138 -24.94 -3.60 5.69
C GLN A 138 -26.27 -4.35 5.67
N GLY A 139 -26.29 -5.64 6.03
CA GLY A 139 -27.50 -6.45 6.12
C GLY A 139 -28.54 -5.86 7.06
N ALA A 140 -28.12 -5.44 8.26
CA ALA A 140 -28.98 -4.80 9.24
C ALA A 140 -29.57 -3.47 8.72
N ALA A 141 -28.76 -2.64 8.06
CA ALA A 141 -29.22 -1.37 7.49
C ALA A 141 -30.23 -1.59 6.35
N MET A 142 -29.98 -2.56 5.46
CA MET A 142 -30.93 -2.92 4.40
C MET A 142 -32.26 -3.41 4.96
N ALA A 143 -32.22 -4.28 5.98
CA ALA A 143 -33.43 -4.79 6.62
C ALA A 143 -34.23 -3.70 7.36
N ALA A 144 -33.54 -2.78 8.04
CA ALA A 144 -34.16 -1.65 8.70
C ALA A 144 -34.88 -0.73 7.68
N GLU A 145 -34.26 -0.46 6.54
CA GLU A 145 -34.85 0.37 5.49
C GLU A 145 -36.04 -0.34 4.80
N ALA A 146 -35.95 -1.64 4.51
CA ALA A 146 -37.08 -2.41 3.95
C ALA A 146 -38.29 -2.39 4.90
N LYS A 147 -38.06 -2.58 6.21
CA LYS A 147 -39.11 -2.47 7.24
C LYS A 147 -39.72 -1.07 7.28
N LYS A 148 -38.89 -0.02 7.22
CA LYS A 148 -39.36 1.38 7.21
C LYS A 148 -40.23 1.69 5.99
N ARG A 149 -39.95 1.07 4.85
CA ARG A 149 -40.74 1.19 3.62
C ARG A 149 -41.99 0.30 3.59
N GLY A 150 -42.21 -0.53 4.60
CA GLY A 150 -43.37 -1.42 4.69
C GLY A 150 -43.36 -2.54 3.66
N TRP A 151 -42.18 -3.00 3.22
CA TRP A 151 -42.08 -4.12 2.28
C TRP A 151 -42.59 -5.42 2.91
N ASP A 152 -43.34 -6.22 2.13
CA ASP A 152 -43.72 -7.58 2.54
C ASP A 152 -42.54 -8.52 2.33
N TRP A 153 -42.08 -9.14 3.42
CA TRP A 153 -40.98 -10.09 3.40
C TRP A 153 -41.25 -11.34 2.56
N LYS A 154 -42.52 -11.69 2.32
CA LYS A 154 -42.88 -12.82 1.46
C LYS A 154 -42.57 -12.57 -0.01
N ASP A 155 -42.59 -11.30 -0.41
CA ASP A 155 -42.37 -10.85 -1.79
C ASP A 155 -41.07 -10.05 -1.95
N THR A 156 -40.21 -10.04 -0.92
CA THR A 156 -38.93 -9.33 -0.91
C THR A 156 -37.77 -10.30 -1.04
N TYR A 157 -36.84 -9.99 -1.95
CA TYR A 157 -35.65 -10.80 -2.22
C TYR A 157 -34.38 -9.95 -2.14
N ALA A 158 -33.28 -10.55 -1.70
CA ALA A 158 -31.96 -9.94 -1.75
C ALA A 158 -31.21 -10.42 -3.01
N VAL A 159 -30.58 -9.49 -3.72
CA VAL A 159 -29.61 -9.81 -4.77
C VAL A 159 -28.23 -9.61 -4.18
N ILE A 160 -27.49 -10.70 -4.04
CA ILE A 160 -26.14 -10.69 -3.47
C ILE A 160 -25.15 -10.97 -4.60
N ASN A 161 -24.47 -9.94 -5.07
CA ASN A 161 -23.37 -10.09 -6.02
C ASN A 161 -22.09 -10.41 -5.24
N THR A 162 -21.46 -11.53 -5.54
CA THR A 162 -20.33 -12.07 -4.77
C THR A 162 -19.04 -12.08 -5.57
N PHE A 163 -17.91 -11.95 -4.88
CA PHE A 163 -16.59 -12.25 -5.40
C PHE A 163 -15.85 -13.09 -4.36
N ASN A 164 -16.07 -14.41 -4.43
CA ASN A 164 -15.71 -15.34 -3.35
C ASN A 164 -14.23 -15.68 -3.31
N GLU A 165 -13.53 -15.44 -4.41
CA GLU A 165 -12.10 -15.61 -4.57
C GLU A 165 -11.32 -14.60 -3.71
N LEU A 166 -11.94 -13.48 -3.35
CA LEU A 166 -11.36 -12.45 -2.50
C LEU A 166 -11.92 -12.51 -1.08
N ASP A 167 -11.10 -12.91 -0.10
CA ASP A 167 -11.51 -13.10 1.30
C ASP A 167 -12.25 -11.88 1.89
N THR A 168 -11.74 -10.66 1.69
CA THR A 168 -12.39 -9.45 2.19
C THR A 168 -13.76 -9.22 1.53
N GLY A 169 -13.91 -9.56 0.24
CA GLY A 169 -15.17 -9.49 -0.49
C GLY A 169 -16.16 -10.52 0.03
N LYS A 170 -15.71 -11.78 0.14
CA LYS A 170 -16.50 -12.89 0.67
C LYS A 170 -17.02 -12.62 2.09
N LYS A 171 -16.16 -12.15 2.99
CA LYS A 171 -16.54 -11.83 4.38
C LYS A 171 -17.63 -10.76 4.45
N ARG A 172 -17.59 -9.76 3.57
CA ARG A 172 -18.63 -8.72 3.49
C ARG A 172 -19.98 -9.27 3.02
N THR A 173 -19.98 -10.24 2.11
CA THR A 173 -21.24 -10.84 1.62
C THR A 173 -21.77 -11.96 2.52
N ASP A 174 -20.89 -12.59 3.32
CA ASP A 174 -21.27 -13.63 4.28
C ASP A 174 -21.84 -13.07 5.60
N GLY A 175 -21.45 -11.85 5.97
CA GLY A 175 -21.88 -11.18 7.21
C GLY A 175 -23.25 -10.56 7.10
#